data_AF-A0A817Q1H5-F1
#
_entry.id   AF-A0A817Q1H5-F1
#
_cell.length_a   1.000
_cell.length_b   1.000
_cell.length_c   1.000
_cell.angle_alpha   90.00
_cell.angle_beta   90.00
_cell.angle_gamma   90.00
#
_symmetry.space_group_name_H-M   'P 1'
#
loop_
_entity.id
_entity.type
_entity.pdbx_description
1 polymer ?
#
loop_
_entity_poly.entity_id
_entity_poly.type
_entity_poly.pdbx_seq_one_letter_code
_entity_poly.pdbx_strand_id
1 'polypeptide(L)'
;MGSCSSIALSQSLTKIFLFLLLSFFTTIVINILLSILIFKTSPLSISSSSFNLLSTSHIFFPSDITSLYYSPQHHHDLQTQYQEQELLENKRTYTKNHSQQTNISNDRRHEAETALHLALNLVTSNKFNKARKVFEHALRLDPYNSEILVEYGQYLEHHHKDLINAEHFYTRALAKQPTHLRALELKKRTLPLVEEIDQKDFNFIDNLLKEFYRIPDKNPYLRRAKRDAYYLHIYHSNGIEGNTLSLRETQYIVETRLAIGGKSLIEQQEVLGLDLALQYVNCTLVNRLGSITLEDILEIHRRVLGFIDPIEAGQLRKHQVYVGSFIPPAADEVPKYLDDFLKWLNSLEDTRDLHAIELAAIAHYKFVYIHPFFDGNGRTGRLLMNLILMRFGFPPVIIQKSERFIYYSHLNQANDGDVRPLIRFIAKCTERTLKEFIHQSQPTKTTRQDLRLNDDNDNGRNFIEERVIIIE
;
A
#
# COMPACT_ATOMS: atom_id res chain seq x y z
N MET A 1 73.16 18.99 34.82
CA MET A 1 73.19 18.03 33.70
C MET A 1 71.77 17.53 33.39
N GLY A 2 70.86 18.41 32.95
CA GLY A 2 69.42 18.06 32.86
C GLY A 2 68.66 18.55 31.63
N SER A 3 69.33 19.12 30.62
CA SER A 3 68.66 19.75 29.47
C SER A 3 68.94 19.08 28.11
N CYS A 4 69.75 18.02 28.04
CA CYS A 4 70.08 17.34 26.78
C CYS A 4 69.27 16.06 26.50
N SER A 5 68.54 15.52 27.47
CA SER A 5 67.80 14.25 27.32
C SER A 5 66.34 14.40 26.84
N SER A 6 65.72 15.58 26.97
CA SER A 6 64.31 15.80 26.55
C SER A 6 64.15 16.07 25.04
N ILE A 7 65.15 16.66 24.40
CA ILE A 7 65.13 17.02 22.97
C ILE A 7 65.31 15.77 22.08
N ALA A 8 66.13 14.81 22.53
CA ALA A 8 66.32 13.54 21.80
C ALA A 8 65.06 12.66 21.82
N LEU A 9 64.30 12.67 22.92
CA LEU A 9 63.04 11.90 23.04
C LEU A 9 61.91 12.50 22.18
N SER A 10 61.80 13.83 22.07
CA SER A 10 60.75 14.45 21.25
C SER A 10 60.98 14.26 19.75
N GLN A 11 62.24 14.25 19.30
CA GLN A 11 62.60 13.96 17.91
C GLN A 11 62.40 12.48 17.53
N SER A 12 62.55 11.56 18.48
CA SER A 12 62.27 10.13 18.27
C SER A 12 60.75 9.87 18.16
N LEU A 13 59.94 10.49 19.03
CA LEU A 13 58.48 10.33 19.02
C LEU A 13 57.83 10.93 17.78
N THR A 14 58.30 12.08 17.29
CA THR A 14 57.81 12.67 16.04
C THR A 14 58.15 11.83 14.82
N LYS A 15 59.34 11.19 14.78
CA LYS A 15 59.68 10.24 13.71
C LYS A 15 58.81 8.98 13.74
N ILE A 16 58.52 8.44 14.92
CA ILE A 16 57.63 7.27 15.07
C ILE A 16 56.20 7.64 14.65
N PHE A 17 55.71 8.81 15.04
CA PHE A 17 54.38 9.29 14.67
C PHE A 17 54.26 9.51 13.15
N LEU A 18 55.29 10.10 12.53
CA LEU A 18 55.32 10.30 11.08
C LEU A 18 55.39 8.96 10.33
N PHE A 19 56.10 7.96 10.86
CA PHE A 19 56.19 6.62 10.28
C PHE A 19 54.85 5.86 10.37
N LEU A 20 54.15 5.97 11.51
CA LEU A 20 52.81 5.40 11.68
C LEU A 20 51.78 6.07 10.75
N LEU A 21 51.87 7.39 10.58
CA LEU A 21 51.03 8.13 9.64
C LEU A 21 51.30 7.71 8.20
N LEU A 22 52.57 7.58 7.80
CA LEU A 22 52.94 7.10 6.46
C LEU A 22 52.42 5.68 6.22
N SER A 23 52.60 4.78 7.19
CA SER A 23 52.10 3.40 7.16
C SER A 23 50.58 3.36 6.98
N PHE A 24 49.84 4.19 7.71
CA PHE A 24 48.39 4.28 7.63
C PHE A 24 47.92 4.77 6.25
N PHE A 25 48.54 5.82 5.72
CA PHE A 25 48.26 6.33 4.38
C PHE A 25 48.62 5.32 3.29
N THR A 26 49.76 4.62 3.39
CA THR A 26 50.11 3.58 2.42
C THR A 26 49.10 2.43 2.44
N THR A 27 48.58 2.06 3.60
CA THR A 27 47.59 0.98 3.72
C THR A 27 46.25 1.39 3.11
N ILE A 28 45.82 2.64 3.32
CA ILE A 28 44.61 3.19 2.70
C ILE A 28 44.76 3.27 1.18
N VAL A 29 45.89 3.78 0.68
CA VAL A 29 46.15 3.89 -0.76
C VAL A 29 46.23 2.51 -1.41
N ILE A 30 46.86 1.53 -0.76
CA ILE A 30 46.90 0.14 -1.24
C ILE A 30 45.50 -0.46 -1.25
N ASN A 31 44.67 -0.27 -0.22
CA ASN A 31 43.29 -0.77 -0.20
C ASN A 31 42.41 -0.10 -1.27
N ILE A 32 42.56 1.21 -1.50
CA ILE A 32 41.86 1.91 -2.58
C ILE A 32 42.32 1.40 -3.95
N LEU A 33 43.63 1.20 -4.15
CA LEU A 33 44.16 0.62 -5.38
C LEU A 33 43.73 -0.83 -5.57
N LEU A 34 43.64 -1.64 -4.50
CA LEU A 34 43.12 -3.01 -4.55
C LEU A 34 41.63 -3.01 -4.90
N SER A 35 40.82 -2.13 -4.32
CA SER A 35 39.40 -1.99 -4.67
C SER A 35 39.21 -1.56 -6.13
N ILE A 36 40.06 -0.64 -6.64
CA ILE A 36 40.06 -0.23 -8.05
C ILE A 36 40.51 -1.39 -8.97
N LEU A 37 41.47 -2.21 -8.53
CA LEU A 37 41.98 -3.35 -9.30
C LEU A 37 41.00 -4.54 -9.30
N ILE A 38 40.29 -4.77 -8.19
CA ILE A 38 39.20 -5.76 -8.06
C ILE A 38 38.01 -5.34 -8.96
N PHE A 39 37.72 -4.04 -9.06
CA PHE A 39 36.73 -3.52 -10.01
C PHE A 39 37.15 -3.67 -11.48
N LYS A 40 38.46 -3.74 -11.77
CA LYS A 40 39.00 -3.83 -13.13
C LYS A 40 39.21 -5.26 -13.67
N THR A 41 39.10 -6.29 -12.83
CA THR A 41 39.49 -7.67 -13.20
C THR A 41 38.34 -8.69 -13.27
N SER A 42 37.08 -8.24 -13.23
CA SER A 42 35.92 -9.10 -13.49
C SER A 42 35.50 -8.99 -14.97
N PRO A 43 35.64 -10.04 -15.79
CA PRO A 43 35.26 -9.99 -17.20
C PRO A 43 33.79 -10.42 -17.34
N LEU A 44 32.87 -9.46 -17.33
CA LEU A 44 31.53 -9.65 -17.88
C LEU A 44 31.23 -8.46 -18.79
N SER A 45 31.13 -8.77 -20.08
CA SER A 45 30.97 -7.86 -21.20
C SER A 45 29.80 -6.89 -21.01
N ILE A 46 30.12 -5.61 -20.81
CA ILE A 46 29.18 -4.51 -21.01
C ILE A 46 29.66 -3.75 -22.24
N SER A 47 28.98 -3.96 -23.36
CA SER A 47 29.13 -3.14 -24.56
C SER A 47 28.75 -1.71 -24.22
N SER A 48 29.66 -0.80 -24.55
CA SER A 48 29.51 0.64 -24.48
C SER A 48 28.28 1.14 -25.26
N SER A 49 27.26 1.60 -24.54
CA SER A 49 26.32 2.57 -25.07
C SER A 49 25.83 3.48 -23.94
N SER A 50 26.40 4.69 -23.90
CA SER A 50 25.79 5.94 -23.43
C SER A 50 25.17 5.95 -22.02
N PHE A 51 25.92 6.54 -21.09
CA PHE A 51 25.38 7.24 -19.92
C PHE A 51 24.41 8.34 -20.41
N ASN A 52 23.12 8.02 -20.47
CA ASN A 52 22.04 8.99 -20.56
C ASN A 52 21.41 9.11 -19.17
N LEU A 53 21.72 10.22 -18.48
CA LEU A 53 20.91 10.76 -17.38
C LEU A 53 19.59 11.29 -17.97
N LEU A 54 18.68 10.41 -18.40
CA LEU A 54 17.37 10.78 -18.93
C LEU A 54 16.31 9.73 -18.52
N SER A 55 15.34 10.17 -17.70
CA SER A 55 14.03 9.57 -17.40
C SER A 55 14.01 8.13 -16.80
N THR A 56 14.03 8.04 -15.46
CA THR A 56 13.89 6.78 -14.69
C THR A 56 12.44 6.49 -14.23
N SER A 57 11.43 7.21 -14.73
CA SER A 57 10.01 7.01 -14.39
C SER A 57 9.39 5.82 -15.13
N HIS A 58 9.90 4.61 -14.84
CA HIS A 58 9.41 3.37 -15.42
C HIS A 58 9.03 2.36 -14.34
N ILE A 59 7.76 1.90 -14.38
CA ILE A 59 7.30 0.74 -13.61
C ILE A 59 7.85 -0.51 -14.31
N PHE A 60 8.64 -1.29 -13.58
CA PHE A 60 9.22 -2.54 -14.08
C PHE A 60 8.32 -3.73 -13.71
N PHE A 61 8.13 -4.65 -14.64
CA PHE A 61 7.34 -5.86 -14.46
C PHE A 61 8.24 -7.09 -14.69
N PRO A 62 8.02 -8.22 -14.01
CA PRO A 62 8.66 -9.48 -14.38
C PRO A 62 8.24 -9.93 -15.78
N SER A 63 9.18 -10.49 -16.54
CA SER A 63 9.00 -10.85 -17.96
C SER A 63 8.39 -12.25 -18.20
N ASP A 64 8.23 -13.09 -17.17
CA ASP A 64 7.69 -14.46 -17.28
C ASP A 64 6.87 -14.85 -16.03
N ILE A 65 5.69 -15.50 -16.22
CA ILE A 65 4.72 -15.88 -15.16
C ILE A 65 4.71 -17.41 -14.91
N THR A 66 5.73 -18.15 -15.32
CA THR A 66 5.62 -19.62 -15.41
C THR A 66 5.79 -20.39 -14.08
N SER A 67 5.54 -19.80 -12.91
CA SER A 67 5.61 -20.56 -11.64
C SER A 67 4.67 -20.15 -10.50
N LEU A 68 3.53 -19.51 -10.75
CA LEU A 68 2.53 -19.26 -9.69
C LEU A 68 1.13 -19.61 -10.19
N TYR A 69 0.91 -20.91 -10.42
CA TYR A 69 -0.42 -21.46 -10.59
C TYR A 69 -1.07 -21.62 -9.21
N TYR A 70 -2.06 -20.78 -8.94
CA TYR A 70 -3.12 -21.01 -7.96
C TYR A 70 -3.80 -22.37 -8.26
N SER A 71 -3.88 -23.25 -7.25
CA SER A 71 -4.64 -24.50 -7.34
C SER A 71 -5.92 -24.38 -6.50
N PRO A 72 -7.13 -24.53 -7.06
CA PRO A 72 -8.37 -24.12 -6.38
C PRO A 72 -8.93 -25.10 -5.33
N GLN A 73 -8.10 -25.96 -4.71
CA GLN A 73 -8.62 -27.06 -3.89
C GLN A 73 -8.19 -26.95 -2.41
N HIS A 74 -9.22 -26.67 -1.59
CA HIS A 74 -9.29 -26.65 -0.11
C HIS A 74 -9.23 -25.27 0.58
N HIS A 75 -10.28 -24.47 0.36
CA HIS A 75 -10.57 -23.25 1.13
C HIS A 75 -11.41 -23.48 2.41
N HIS A 76 -11.86 -24.71 2.71
CA HIS A 76 -12.90 -24.90 3.73
C HIS A 76 -12.36 -24.99 5.18
N ASP A 77 -11.12 -25.44 5.41
CA ASP A 77 -10.65 -25.80 6.76
C ASP A 77 -9.73 -24.74 7.41
N LEU A 78 -9.01 -23.93 6.63
CA LEU A 78 -8.03 -22.99 7.17
C LEU A 78 -8.69 -21.71 7.74
N GLN A 79 -9.76 -21.22 7.13
CA GLN A 79 -10.41 -19.97 7.55
C GLN A 79 -11.16 -20.13 8.89
N THR A 80 -11.62 -21.35 9.19
CA THR A 80 -12.23 -21.67 10.50
C THR A 80 -11.16 -21.69 11.61
N GLN A 81 -9.94 -22.12 11.29
CA GLN A 81 -8.83 -22.19 12.24
C GLN A 81 -8.21 -20.80 12.51
N TYR A 82 -8.15 -19.92 11.49
CA TYR A 82 -7.78 -18.51 11.68
C TYR A 82 -8.86 -17.74 12.46
N GLN A 83 -10.15 -17.97 12.20
CA GLN A 83 -11.22 -17.31 12.98
C GLN A 83 -11.26 -17.75 14.45
N GLU A 84 -11.02 -19.02 14.78
CA GLU A 84 -11.06 -19.48 16.18
C GLU A 84 -9.88 -19.00 17.03
N GLN A 85 -8.67 -18.95 16.47
CA GLN A 85 -7.50 -18.41 17.19
C GLN A 85 -7.56 -16.88 17.32
N GLU A 86 -8.03 -16.19 16.28
CA GLU A 86 -8.22 -14.74 16.30
C GLU A 86 -9.38 -14.33 17.23
N LEU A 87 -10.43 -15.14 17.41
CA LEU A 87 -11.49 -14.91 18.41
C LEU A 87 -10.99 -14.99 19.86
N LEU A 88 -9.95 -15.80 20.13
CA LEU A 88 -9.36 -15.99 21.46
C LEU A 88 -8.30 -14.93 21.79
N GLU A 89 -7.49 -14.52 20.82
CA GLU A 89 -6.56 -13.39 20.95
C GLU A 89 -7.28 -12.05 20.92
N ASN A 90 -8.25 -11.85 20.02
CA ASN A 90 -9.09 -10.66 20.02
C ASN A 90 -9.84 -10.53 21.33
N LYS A 91 -10.25 -11.60 22.02
CA LYS A 91 -10.85 -11.52 23.37
C LYS A 91 -9.98 -10.76 24.39
N ARG A 92 -8.64 -10.81 24.25
CA ARG A 92 -7.68 -10.13 25.15
C ARG A 92 -7.41 -8.68 24.75
N THR A 93 -7.47 -8.35 23.47
CA THR A 93 -7.38 -6.97 22.94
C THR A 93 -8.72 -6.22 23.03
N TYR A 94 -9.85 -6.94 22.88
CA TYR A 94 -11.22 -6.42 23.02
C TYR A 94 -11.49 -5.87 24.42
N THR A 95 -10.94 -6.51 25.45
CA THR A 95 -11.11 -6.12 26.85
C THR A 95 -10.39 -4.81 27.19
N LYS A 96 -9.34 -4.42 26.44
CA LYS A 96 -8.63 -3.14 26.62
C LYS A 96 -9.34 -1.96 25.94
N ASN A 97 -9.93 -2.16 24.75
CA ASN A 97 -10.70 -1.14 24.03
C ASN A 97 -12.13 -0.97 24.55
N HIS A 98 -12.63 -1.89 25.39
CA HIS A 98 -13.97 -1.82 25.97
C HIS A 98 -14.18 -0.67 26.97
N SER A 99 -13.11 -0.03 27.44
CA SER A 99 -13.18 1.06 28.41
C SER A 99 -13.58 2.42 27.81
N GLN A 100 -13.68 2.56 26.48
CA GLN A 100 -14.04 3.82 25.82
C GLN A 100 -15.41 3.81 25.10
N GLN A 101 -16.17 2.71 25.09
CA GLN A 101 -17.39 2.57 24.26
C GLN A 101 -18.72 2.34 25.00
N THR A 102 -18.79 2.65 26.30
CA THR A 102 -20.01 2.50 27.12
C THR A 102 -20.61 3.84 27.59
N ASN A 103 -20.56 4.89 26.76
CA ASN A 103 -21.20 6.19 27.06
C ASN A 103 -22.31 6.55 26.05
N ILE A 104 -23.08 5.57 25.57
CA ILE A 104 -24.35 5.86 24.89
C ILE A 104 -25.42 6.04 25.98
N SER A 105 -26.06 7.21 26.02
CA SER A 105 -27.14 7.48 26.98
C SER A 105 -28.31 6.52 26.76
N ASN A 106 -28.99 6.14 27.83
CA ASN A 106 -30.16 5.26 27.74
C ASN A 106 -31.25 5.84 26.82
N ASP A 107 -31.39 7.16 26.78
CA ASP A 107 -32.32 7.86 25.88
C ASP A 107 -31.99 7.59 24.40
N ARG A 108 -30.70 7.59 24.02
CA ARG A 108 -30.28 7.30 22.64
C ARG A 108 -30.53 5.85 22.26
N ARG A 109 -30.36 4.92 23.19
CA ARG A 109 -30.70 3.50 22.94
C ARG A 109 -32.19 3.32 22.71
N HIS A 110 -33.02 3.96 23.52
CA HIS A 110 -34.47 3.92 23.35
C HIS A 110 -34.91 4.57 22.02
N GLU A 111 -34.28 5.69 21.65
CA GLU A 111 -34.49 6.32 20.34
C GLU A 111 -34.10 5.38 19.19
N ALA A 112 -32.99 4.64 19.31
CA ALA A 112 -32.57 3.66 18.31
C ALA A 112 -33.56 2.48 18.17
N GLU A 113 -34.08 1.97 19.28
CA GLU A 113 -35.10 0.91 19.30
C GLU A 113 -36.42 1.37 18.66
N THR A 114 -36.88 2.57 18.99
CA THR A 114 -38.09 3.14 18.36
C THR A 114 -37.90 3.37 16.86
N ALA A 115 -36.71 3.82 16.44
CA ALA A 115 -36.35 3.94 15.04
C ALA A 115 -36.33 2.58 14.33
N LEU A 116 -35.82 1.52 14.97
CA LEU A 116 -35.85 0.16 14.44
C LEU A 116 -37.30 -0.30 14.19
N HIS A 117 -38.19 -0.16 15.18
CA HIS A 117 -39.60 -0.52 15.02
C HIS A 117 -40.28 0.26 13.89
N LEU A 118 -39.97 1.54 13.77
CA LEU A 118 -40.46 2.36 12.65
C LEU A 118 -39.92 1.83 11.30
N ALA A 119 -38.65 1.46 11.22
CA ALA A 119 -38.07 0.90 10.01
C ALA A 119 -38.78 -0.39 9.59
N LEU A 120 -39.02 -1.30 10.53
CA LEU A 120 -39.75 -2.55 10.28
C LEU A 120 -41.18 -2.30 9.81
N ASN A 121 -41.91 -1.35 10.43
CA ASN A 121 -43.24 -0.96 9.99
C ASN A 121 -43.25 -0.33 8.58
N LEU A 122 -42.18 0.38 8.21
CA LEU A 122 -42.03 0.92 6.86
C LEU A 122 -41.75 -0.19 5.84
N VAL A 123 -41.01 -1.24 6.21
CA VAL A 123 -40.80 -2.42 5.36
C VAL A 123 -42.12 -3.14 5.11
N THR A 124 -42.91 -3.41 6.15
CA THR A 124 -44.23 -4.06 6.01
C THR A 124 -45.22 -3.20 5.20
N SER A 125 -45.06 -1.87 5.25
CA SER A 125 -45.82 -0.91 4.44
C SER A 125 -45.29 -0.72 3.01
N ASN A 126 -44.33 -1.54 2.55
CA ASN A 126 -43.67 -1.43 1.24
C ASN A 126 -42.99 -0.07 0.95
N LYS A 127 -42.60 0.69 1.99
CA LYS A 127 -41.92 1.99 1.88
C LYS A 127 -40.39 1.83 1.99
N PHE A 128 -39.80 1.02 1.11
CA PHE A 128 -38.40 0.57 1.22
C PHE A 128 -37.37 1.71 1.30
N ASN A 129 -37.49 2.75 0.47
CA ASN A 129 -36.54 3.88 0.48
C ASN A 129 -36.58 4.67 1.80
N LYS A 130 -37.75 4.78 2.43
CA LYS A 130 -37.88 5.42 3.74
C LYS A 130 -37.34 4.50 4.82
N ALA A 131 -37.66 3.20 4.76
CA ALA A 131 -37.13 2.20 5.69
C ALA A 131 -35.60 2.23 5.74
N ARG A 132 -34.92 2.27 4.58
CA ARG A 132 -33.46 2.38 4.50
C ARG A 132 -32.90 3.56 5.30
N LYS A 133 -33.45 4.75 5.10
CA LYS A 133 -32.99 5.97 5.81
C LYS A 133 -33.21 5.87 7.33
N VAL A 134 -34.29 5.21 7.74
CA VAL A 134 -34.59 5.00 9.16
C VAL A 134 -33.64 3.95 9.76
N PHE A 135 -33.33 2.85 9.06
CA PHE A 135 -32.29 1.91 9.49
C PHE A 135 -30.91 2.58 9.61
N GLU A 136 -30.50 3.36 8.61
CA GLU A 136 -29.25 4.13 8.66
C GLU A 136 -29.25 5.16 9.80
N HIS A 137 -30.42 5.67 10.19
CA HIS A 137 -30.55 6.53 11.38
C HIS A 137 -30.42 5.74 12.68
N ALA A 138 -31.08 4.58 12.80
CA ALA A 138 -30.99 3.70 13.96
C ALA A 138 -29.54 3.25 14.21
N LEU A 139 -28.80 2.88 13.14
CA LEU A 139 -27.38 2.54 13.21
C LEU A 139 -26.48 3.71 13.61
N ARG A 140 -26.85 4.95 13.30
CA ARG A 140 -26.10 6.13 13.76
C ARG A 140 -26.33 6.41 15.25
N LEU A 141 -27.51 6.06 15.78
CA LEU A 141 -27.86 6.23 17.19
C LEU A 141 -27.20 5.16 18.06
N ASP A 142 -27.27 3.90 17.63
CA ASP A 142 -26.62 2.76 18.29
C ASP A 142 -25.93 1.84 17.28
N PRO A 143 -24.65 2.11 16.94
CA PRO A 143 -23.89 1.34 15.94
C PRO A 143 -23.57 -0.10 16.34
N TYR A 144 -23.75 -0.46 17.62
CA TYR A 144 -23.31 -1.73 18.19
C TYR A 144 -24.46 -2.65 18.58
N ASN A 145 -25.71 -2.20 18.37
CA ASN A 145 -26.89 -3.00 18.65
C ASN A 145 -26.99 -4.18 17.68
N SER A 146 -26.93 -5.40 18.22
CA SER A 146 -26.95 -6.64 17.43
C SER A 146 -28.27 -6.83 16.66
N GLU A 147 -29.42 -6.47 17.24
CA GLU A 147 -30.73 -6.60 16.60
C GLU A 147 -30.87 -5.65 15.40
N ILE A 148 -30.46 -4.38 15.55
CA ILE A 148 -30.49 -3.40 14.44
C ILE A 148 -29.62 -3.87 13.27
N LEU A 149 -28.43 -4.40 13.57
CA LEU A 149 -27.51 -4.93 12.55
C LEU A 149 -28.14 -6.13 11.81
N VAL A 150 -28.75 -7.07 12.51
CA VAL A 150 -29.38 -8.26 11.91
C VAL A 150 -30.59 -7.88 11.06
N GLU A 151 -31.50 -7.06 11.57
CA GLU A 151 -32.70 -6.64 10.83
C GLU A 151 -32.35 -5.81 9.59
N TYR A 152 -31.35 -4.94 9.70
CA TYR A 152 -30.87 -4.20 8.53
C TYR A 152 -30.19 -5.10 7.50
N GLY A 153 -29.40 -6.09 7.94
CA GLY A 153 -28.81 -7.09 7.05
C GLY A 153 -29.88 -7.86 6.26
N GLN A 154 -30.94 -8.31 6.93
CA GLN A 154 -32.05 -9.00 6.27
C GLN A 154 -32.82 -8.09 5.32
N TYR A 155 -33.00 -6.81 5.66
CA TYR A 155 -33.58 -5.83 4.75
C TYR A 155 -32.76 -5.70 3.46
N LEU A 156 -31.42 -5.61 3.57
CA LEU A 156 -30.53 -5.51 2.40
C LEU A 156 -30.57 -6.77 1.54
N GLU A 157 -30.61 -7.94 2.18
CA GLU A 157 -30.68 -9.22 1.50
C GLU A 157 -31.97 -9.36 0.66
N HIS A 158 -33.14 -9.12 1.26
CA HIS A 158 -34.42 -9.33 0.59
C HIS A 158 -34.78 -8.25 -0.43
N HIS A 159 -34.44 -6.98 -0.15
CA HIS A 159 -34.92 -5.85 -0.94
C HIS A 159 -33.88 -5.24 -1.88
N HIS A 160 -32.58 -5.30 -1.54
CA HIS A 160 -31.51 -4.76 -2.38
C HIS A 160 -30.71 -5.86 -3.08
N LYS A 161 -30.95 -7.14 -2.76
CA LYS A 161 -30.14 -8.29 -3.22
C LYS A 161 -28.66 -8.10 -2.92
N ASP A 162 -28.36 -7.39 -1.84
CA ASP A 162 -27.00 -7.03 -1.44
C ASP A 162 -26.51 -8.01 -0.37
N LEU A 163 -26.12 -9.19 -0.84
CA LEU A 163 -25.72 -10.30 0.02
C LEU A 163 -24.42 -10.00 0.78
N ILE A 164 -23.49 -9.28 0.15
CA ILE A 164 -22.20 -8.92 0.73
C ILE A 164 -22.40 -8.02 1.94
N ASN A 165 -23.18 -6.95 1.80
CA ASN A 165 -23.42 -6.06 2.93
C ASN A 165 -24.28 -6.73 4.01
N ALA A 166 -25.27 -7.56 3.62
CA ALA A 166 -26.05 -8.33 4.58
C ALA A 166 -25.17 -9.24 5.46
N GLU A 167 -24.27 -10.01 4.85
CA GLU A 167 -23.34 -10.89 5.57
C GLU A 167 -22.39 -10.09 6.47
N HIS A 168 -21.89 -8.95 6.00
CA HIS A 168 -21.06 -8.06 6.80
C HIS A 168 -21.79 -7.60 8.09
N PHE A 169 -23.07 -7.24 7.99
CA PHE A 169 -23.86 -6.87 9.17
C PHE A 169 -24.06 -8.05 10.13
N TYR A 170 -24.26 -9.27 9.63
CA TYR A 170 -24.34 -10.47 10.48
C TYR A 170 -23.02 -10.75 11.19
N THR A 171 -21.88 -10.62 10.49
CA THR A 171 -20.55 -10.77 11.09
C THR A 171 -20.29 -9.70 12.16
N ARG A 172 -20.68 -8.45 11.92
CA ARG A 172 -20.60 -7.38 12.94
C ARG A 172 -21.48 -7.62 14.15
N ALA A 173 -22.69 -8.13 13.95
CA ALA A 173 -23.59 -8.50 15.06
C ALA A 173 -22.96 -9.58 15.94
N LEU A 174 -22.36 -10.61 15.34
CA LEU A 174 -21.67 -11.69 16.06
C LEU A 174 -20.38 -11.24 16.74
N ALA A 175 -19.65 -10.28 16.17
CA ALA A 175 -18.47 -9.70 16.82
C ALA A 175 -18.82 -8.99 18.14
N LYS A 176 -20.04 -8.44 18.26
CA LYS A 176 -20.53 -7.79 19.49
C LYS A 176 -21.25 -8.78 20.42
N GLN A 177 -22.08 -9.65 19.86
CA GLN A 177 -22.82 -10.67 20.59
C GLN A 177 -22.62 -12.05 19.94
N PRO A 178 -21.56 -12.79 20.34
CA PRO A 178 -21.25 -14.09 19.75
C PRO A 178 -22.35 -15.15 19.94
N THR A 179 -23.22 -14.98 20.95
CA THR A 179 -24.30 -15.92 21.29
C THR A 179 -25.61 -15.66 20.53
N HIS A 180 -25.63 -14.70 19.59
CA HIS A 180 -26.84 -14.34 18.87
C HIS A 180 -27.23 -15.40 17.83
N LEU A 181 -28.17 -16.29 18.19
CA LEU A 181 -28.57 -17.46 17.38
C LEU A 181 -28.99 -17.11 15.94
N ARG A 182 -29.87 -16.10 15.77
CA ARG A 182 -30.35 -15.68 14.45
C ARG A 182 -29.21 -15.17 13.54
N ALA A 183 -28.26 -14.41 14.08
CA ALA A 183 -27.11 -13.92 13.32
C ALA A 183 -26.19 -15.08 12.90
N LEU A 184 -26.04 -16.09 13.75
CA LEU A 184 -25.25 -17.30 13.45
C LEU A 184 -25.87 -18.11 12.30
N GLU A 185 -27.19 -18.35 12.35
CA GLU A 185 -27.91 -19.06 11.29
C GLU A 185 -27.86 -18.32 9.95
N LEU A 186 -28.08 -16.99 9.99
CA LEU A 186 -27.99 -16.15 8.79
C LEU A 186 -26.58 -16.17 8.21
N LYS A 187 -25.54 -15.97 9.04
CA LYS A 187 -24.15 -16.05 8.59
C LYS A 187 -23.80 -17.40 7.98
N LYS A 188 -24.21 -18.50 8.62
CA LYS A 188 -23.95 -19.87 8.11
C LYS A 188 -24.52 -20.08 6.71
N ARG A 189 -25.65 -19.43 6.39
CA ARG A 189 -26.27 -19.48 5.07
C ARG A 189 -25.59 -18.55 4.07
N THR A 190 -25.24 -17.33 4.47
CA THR A 190 -24.73 -16.31 3.54
C THR A 190 -23.24 -16.40 3.27
N LEU A 191 -22.44 -16.89 4.22
CA LEU A 191 -20.98 -16.97 4.10
C LEU A 191 -20.50 -17.73 2.85
N PRO A 192 -20.91 -18.99 2.58
CA PRO A 192 -20.41 -19.72 1.41
C PRO A 192 -20.82 -19.06 0.07
N LEU A 193 -21.97 -18.37 0.05
CA LEU A 193 -22.42 -17.65 -1.13
C LEU A 193 -21.57 -16.39 -1.38
N VAL A 194 -21.19 -15.69 -0.32
CA VAL A 194 -20.31 -14.51 -0.41
C VAL A 194 -18.90 -14.93 -0.82
N GLU A 195 -18.39 -16.04 -0.30
CA GLU A 195 -17.11 -16.61 -0.73
C GLU A 195 -17.12 -16.98 -2.21
N GLU A 196 -18.20 -17.57 -2.72
CA GLU A 196 -18.35 -17.87 -4.15
C GLU A 196 -18.35 -16.60 -5.01
N ILE A 197 -18.97 -15.52 -4.53
CA ILE A 197 -18.97 -14.21 -5.21
C ILE A 197 -17.55 -13.63 -5.24
N ASP A 198 -16.86 -13.59 -4.10
CA ASP A 198 -15.49 -13.06 -4.00
C ASP A 198 -14.52 -13.85 -4.88
N GLN A 199 -14.65 -15.18 -4.92
CA GLN A 199 -13.83 -16.03 -5.78
C GLN A 199 -14.07 -15.77 -7.27
N LYS A 200 -15.32 -15.51 -7.67
CA LYS A 200 -15.63 -15.15 -9.07
C LYS A 200 -14.99 -13.81 -9.45
N ASP A 201 -14.97 -12.85 -8.54
CA ASP A 201 -14.33 -11.55 -8.77
C ASP A 201 -12.81 -11.71 -8.93
N PHE A 202 -12.14 -12.53 -8.10
CA PHE A 202 -10.71 -12.84 -8.28
C PHE A 202 -10.43 -13.54 -9.61
N ASN A 203 -11.21 -14.57 -9.96
CA ASN A 203 -11.07 -15.26 -11.24
C ASN A 203 -11.24 -14.31 -12.44
N PHE A 204 -12.14 -13.32 -12.33
CA PHE A 204 -12.31 -12.30 -13.36
C PHE A 204 -11.07 -11.41 -13.49
N ILE A 205 -10.50 -10.96 -12.36
CA ILE A 205 -9.29 -10.14 -12.35
C ILE A 205 -8.09 -10.91 -12.91
N ASP A 206 -7.96 -12.21 -12.62
CA ASP A 206 -6.90 -13.05 -13.18
C ASP A 206 -7.00 -13.18 -14.71
N ASN A 207 -8.22 -13.20 -15.25
CA ASN A 207 -8.42 -13.20 -16.69
C ASN A 207 -8.01 -11.85 -17.31
N LEU A 208 -8.30 -10.72 -16.63
CA LEU A 208 -7.78 -9.41 -17.05
C LEU A 208 -6.26 -9.36 -17.00
N LEU A 209 -5.65 -9.97 -15.97
CA LEU A 209 -4.20 -10.05 -15.87
C LEU A 209 -3.60 -10.83 -17.06
N LYS A 210 -4.19 -11.98 -17.42
CA LYS A 210 -3.79 -12.73 -18.63
C LYS A 210 -3.93 -11.90 -19.90
N GLU A 211 -4.98 -11.10 -20.03
CA GLU A 211 -5.16 -10.18 -21.16
C GLU A 211 -4.11 -9.08 -21.20
N PHE A 212 -3.79 -8.48 -20.04
CA PHE A 212 -2.74 -7.47 -19.92
C PHE A 212 -1.39 -8.01 -20.42
N TYR A 213 -1.03 -9.23 -20.04
CA TYR A 213 0.22 -9.87 -20.47
C TYR A 213 0.27 -10.31 -21.93
N ARG A 214 -0.87 -10.36 -22.64
CA ARG A 214 -0.87 -10.55 -24.11
C ARG A 214 -0.36 -9.33 -24.87
N ILE A 215 -0.31 -8.16 -24.21
CA ILE A 215 0.15 -6.91 -24.82
C ILE A 215 1.68 -6.92 -24.83
N PRO A 216 2.35 -6.77 -26.00
CA PRO A 216 3.80 -6.76 -26.06
C PRO A 216 4.40 -5.60 -25.25
N ASP A 217 5.44 -5.86 -24.45
CA ASP A 217 6.11 -4.83 -23.64
C ASP A 217 6.73 -3.69 -24.49
N LYS A 218 7.08 -3.99 -25.74
CA LYS A 218 7.59 -2.99 -26.70
C LYS A 218 6.52 -2.05 -27.23
N ASN A 219 5.24 -2.28 -26.91
CA ASN A 219 4.15 -1.42 -27.34
C ASN A 219 4.35 0.01 -26.79
N PRO A 220 4.46 1.05 -27.65
CA PRO A 220 4.70 2.42 -27.22
C PRO A 220 3.57 2.97 -26.34
N TYR A 221 2.32 2.55 -26.58
CA TYR A 221 1.17 2.96 -25.78
C TYR A 221 1.24 2.41 -24.35
N LEU A 222 1.64 1.14 -24.21
CA LEU A 222 1.84 0.52 -22.91
C LEU A 222 2.99 1.20 -22.14
N ARG A 223 4.10 1.52 -22.82
CA ARG A 223 5.22 2.26 -22.20
C ARG A 223 4.78 3.63 -21.69
N ARG A 224 3.94 4.34 -22.47
CA ARG A 224 3.35 5.63 -22.05
C ARG A 224 2.45 5.44 -20.83
N ALA A 225 1.53 4.47 -20.87
CA ALA A 225 0.63 4.18 -19.76
C ALA A 225 1.40 3.82 -18.47
N LYS A 226 2.48 3.03 -18.57
CA LYS A 226 3.36 2.70 -17.42
C LYS A 226 4.03 3.95 -16.84
N ARG A 227 4.46 4.90 -17.68
CA ARG A 227 5.03 6.18 -17.22
C ARG A 227 3.97 7.08 -16.57
N ASP A 228 2.79 7.18 -17.16
CA ASP A 228 1.71 8.01 -16.61
C ASP A 228 1.21 7.46 -15.26
N ALA A 229 1.08 6.12 -15.15
CA ALA A 229 0.74 5.44 -13.91
C ALA A 229 1.75 5.69 -12.79
N TYR A 230 3.04 5.85 -13.12
CA TYR A 230 4.09 6.18 -12.15
C TYR A 230 3.80 7.51 -11.44
N TYR A 231 3.50 8.56 -12.21
CA TYR A 231 3.17 9.87 -11.65
C TYR A 231 1.83 9.87 -10.91
N LEU A 232 0.84 9.14 -11.45
CA LEU A 232 -0.46 8.98 -10.80
C LEU A 232 -0.35 8.30 -9.43
N HIS A 233 0.50 7.29 -9.29
CA HIS A 233 0.73 6.63 -8.00
C HIS A 233 1.28 7.61 -6.96
N ILE A 234 2.29 8.40 -7.32
CA ILE A 234 2.87 9.40 -6.41
C ILE A 234 1.83 10.46 -6.01
N TYR A 235 1.15 11.03 -7.00
CA TYR A 235 0.12 12.04 -6.80
C TYR A 235 -1.02 11.56 -5.88
N HIS A 236 -1.57 10.37 -6.15
CA HIS A 236 -2.68 9.86 -5.36
C HIS A 236 -2.26 9.41 -3.97
N SER A 237 -1.11 8.75 -3.82
CA SER A 237 -0.62 8.31 -2.51
C SER A 237 -0.32 9.48 -1.57
N ASN A 238 0.35 10.54 -2.05
CA ASN A 238 0.55 11.75 -1.23
C ASN A 238 -0.76 12.52 -1.02
N GLY A 239 -1.63 12.57 -2.02
CA GLY A 239 -2.95 13.19 -1.91
C GLY A 239 -3.87 12.51 -0.88
N ILE A 240 -3.73 11.20 -0.65
CA ILE A 240 -4.43 10.48 0.42
C ILE A 240 -3.95 10.92 1.80
N GLU A 241 -2.71 11.40 1.95
CA GLU A 241 -2.21 11.92 3.23
C GLU A 241 -2.59 13.40 3.45
N GLY A 242 -2.80 14.15 2.36
CA GLY A 242 -3.29 15.53 2.42
C GLY A 242 -2.51 16.52 1.54
N ASN A 243 -1.53 16.02 0.78
CA ASN A 243 -0.74 16.84 -0.13
C ASN A 243 -1.63 17.51 -1.19
N THR A 244 -1.43 18.81 -1.39
CA THR A 244 -2.28 19.67 -2.23
C THR A 244 -1.73 19.88 -3.64
N LEU A 245 -0.56 19.34 -3.96
CA LEU A 245 0.03 19.44 -5.30
C LEU A 245 -0.86 18.76 -6.34
N SER A 246 -0.98 19.37 -7.50
CA SER A 246 -1.66 18.80 -8.66
C SER A 246 -0.81 17.72 -9.34
N LEU A 247 -1.43 16.93 -10.20
CA LEU A 247 -0.71 15.90 -10.97
C LEU A 247 0.40 16.50 -11.85
N ARG A 248 0.14 17.66 -12.49
CA ARG A 248 1.14 18.35 -13.33
C ARG A 248 2.31 18.89 -12.51
N GLU A 249 2.02 19.48 -11.35
CA GLU A 249 3.07 19.94 -10.43
C GLU A 249 3.91 18.77 -9.90
N THR A 250 3.26 17.65 -9.56
CA THR A 250 3.94 16.41 -9.16
C THR A 250 4.86 15.91 -10.27
N GLN A 251 4.36 15.82 -11.51
CA GLN A 251 5.15 15.41 -12.67
C GLN A 251 6.33 16.36 -12.90
N TYR A 252 6.10 17.67 -12.85
CA TYR A 252 7.15 18.68 -13.03
C TYR A 252 8.28 18.51 -12.01
N ILE A 253 7.96 18.29 -10.73
CA ILE A 253 8.94 18.08 -9.66
C ILE A 253 9.75 16.81 -9.92
N VAL A 254 9.10 15.70 -10.29
CA VAL A 254 9.79 14.43 -10.54
C VAL A 254 10.69 14.51 -11.78
N GLU A 255 10.26 15.20 -12.84
CA GLU A 255 11.01 15.28 -14.10
C GLU A 255 12.16 16.29 -14.05
N THR A 256 11.90 17.49 -13.54
CA THR A 256 12.87 18.60 -13.59
C THR A 256 13.73 18.72 -12.34
N ARG A 257 13.27 18.15 -11.21
CA ARG A 257 13.86 18.36 -9.87
C ARG A 257 13.90 19.83 -9.43
N LEU A 258 13.14 20.70 -10.09
CA LEU A 258 13.04 22.12 -9.75
C LEU A 258 11.89 22.35 -8.77
N ALA A 259 12.11 23.27 -7.84
CA ALA A 259 11.10 23.67 -6.87
C ALA A 259 10.03 24.56 -7.53
N ILE A 260 8.78 24.41 -7.08
CA ILE A 260 7.65 25.21 -7.53
C ILE A 260 7.45 26.35 -6.52
N GLY A 261 7.48 27.59 -7.02
CA GLY A 261 7.21 28.78 -6.21
C GLY A 261 5.77 28.81 -5.68
N GLY A 262 5.60 29.27 -4.44
CA GLY A 262 4.28 29.43 -3.82
C GLY A 262 3.63 28.13 -3.28
N LYS A 263 4.37 27.02 -3.26
CA LYS A 263 3.96 25.73 -2.67
C LYS A 263 4.83 25.35 -1.48
N SER A 264 4.31 24.52 -0.58
CA SER A 264 5.07 24.05 0.58
C SER A 264 6.29 23.25 0.13
N LEU A 265 7.45 23.51 0.74
CA LEU A 265 8.65 22.70 0.51
C LEU A 265 8.45 21.27 1.01
N ILE A 266 7.70 21.08 2.09
CA ILE A 266 7.42 19.75 2.66
C ILE A 266 6.63 18.92 1.64
N GLU A 267 5.58 19.48 1.03
CA GLU A 267 4.78 18.77 0.02
C GLU A 267 5.61 18.36 -1.21
N GLN A 268 6.58 19.18 -1.59
CA GLN A 268 7.50 18.88 -2.70
C GLN A 268 8.51 17.79 -2.29
N GLN A 269 9.01 17.83 -1.05
CA GLN A 269 9.87 16.80 -0.48
C GLN A 269 9.16 15.44 -0.35
N GLU A 270 7.86 15.42 -0.03
CA GLU A 270 7.04 14.20 -0.03
C GLU A 270 6.96 13.54 -1.42
N VAL A 271 6.85 14.35 -2.48
CA VAL A 271 6.86 13.85 -3.87
C VAL A 271 8.21 13.22 -4.19
N LEU A 272 9.32 13.88 -3.83
CA LEU A 272 10.66 13.37 -4.06
C LEU A 272 10.96 12.10 -3.24
N GLY A 273 10.53 12.05 -1.98
CA GLY A 273 10.72 10.89 -1.12
C GLY A 273 9.97 9.67 -1.63
N LEU A 274 8.71 9.85 -2.04
CA LEU A 274 7.90 8.78 -2.59
C LEU A 274 8.42 8.31 -3.96
N ASP A 275 8.91 9.21 -4.80
CA ASP A 275 9.60 8.88 -6.05
C ASP A 275 10.83 8.00 -5.80
N LEU A 276 11.73 8.39 -4.88
CA LEU A 276 12.90 7.57 -4.54
C LEU A 276 12.51 6.19 -3.98
N ALA A 277 11.49 6.14 -3.14
CA ALA A 277 11.01 4.89 -2.57
C ALA A 277 10.44 3.95 -3.64
N LEU A 278 9.68 4.49 -4.60
CA LEU A 278 9.13 3.71 -5.71
C LEU A 278 10.23 3.20 -6.65
N GLN A 279 11.25 4.02 -6.94
CA GLN A 279 12.43 3.56 -7.70
C GLN A 279 13.15 2.42 -6.97
N TYR A 280 13.32 2.53 -5.66
CA TYR A 280 13.95 1.47 -4.87
C TYR A 280 13.17 0.16 -4.92
N VAL A 281 11.84 0.21 -4.77
CA VAL A 281 10.96 -0.95 -4.92
C VAL A 281 11.14 -1.58 -6.30
N ASN A 282 10.99 -0.79 -7.37
CA ASN A 282 11.02 -1.28 -8.75
C ASN A 282 12.38 -1.88 -9.14
N CYS A 283 13.48 -1.22 -8.79
CA CYS A 283 14.82 -1.61 -9.22
C CYS A 283 15.46 -2.67 -8.32
N THR A 284 15.12 -2.69 -7.03
CA THR A 284 15.85 -3.51 -6.04
C THR A 284 15.01 -4.66 -5.49
N LEU A 285 13.71 -4.45 -5.24
CA LEU A 285 12.91 -5.40 -4.45
C LEU A 285 12.00 -6.30 -5.29
N VAL A 286 11.45 -5.80 -6.41
CA VAL A 286 10.49 -6.53 -7.24
C VAL A 286 11.10 -7.80 -7.82
N ASN A 287 12.29 -7.72 -8.41
CA ASN A 287 12.97 -8.87 -9.03
C ASN A 287 13.88 -9.65 -8.08
N ARG A 288 13.98 -9.24 -6.80
CA ARG A 288 14.84 -9.92 -5.84
C ARG A 288 14.18 -11.19 -5.34
N LEU A 289 14.84 -12.32 -5.59
CA LEU A 289 14.46 -13.61 -5.04
C LEU A 289 14.61 -13.61 -3.50
N GLY A 290 13.72 -14.33 -2.83
CA GLY A 290 13.75 -14.50 -1.37
C GLY A 290 12.78 -13.61 -0.61
N SER A 291 12.90 -13.69 0.72
CA SER A 291 11.97 -13.09 1.67
C SER A 291 12.00 -11.56 1.66
N ILE A 292 10.88 -10.96 2.07
CA ILE A 292 10.83 -9.54 2.47
C ILE A 292 11.32 -9.48 3.92
N THR A 293 12.27 -8.60 4.20
CA THR A 293 12.92 -8.46 5.51
C THR A 293 12.53 -7.15 6.18
N LEU A 294 12.82 -7.02 7.47
CA LEU A 294 12.64 -5.77 8.19
C LEU A 294 13.45 -4.64 7.55
N GLU A 295 14.69 -4.89 7.14
CA GLU A 295 15.52 -3.85 6.53
C GLU A 295 14.91 -3.32 5.23
N ASP A 296 14.21 -4.15 4.45
CA ASP A 296 13.52 -3.67 3.25
C ASP A 296 12.44 -2.65 3.59
N ILE A 297 11.68 -2.91 4.64
CA ILE A 297 10.64 -2.00 5.13
C ILE A 297 11.27 -0.71 5.67
N LEU A 298 12.38 -0.81 6.41
CA LEU A 298 13.11 0.36 6.90
C LEU A 298 13.70 1.19 5.76
N GLU A 299 14.26 0.56 4.72
CA GLU A 299 14.82 1.23 3.54
C GLU A 299 13.75 1.90 2.67
N ILE A 300 12.56 1.29 2.54
CA ILE A 300 11.40 1.94 1.92
C ILE A 300 11.04 3.19 2.73
N HIS A 301 10.83 3.04 4.04
CA HIS A 301 10.44 4.15 4.91
C HIS A 301 11.48 5.27 4.93
N ARG A 302 12.77 4.91 4.94
CA ARG A 302 13.90 5.84 4.91
C ARG A 302 13.86 6.75 3.69
N ARG A 303 13.45 6.24 2.52
CA ARG A 303 13.28 7.04 1.30
C ARG A 303 11.99 7.86 1.33
N VAL A 304 10.90 7.28 1.83
CA VAL A 304 9.61 7.98 1.95
C VAL A 304 9.74 9.24 2.81
N LEU A 305 10.38 9.15 3.97
CA LEU A 305 10.44 10.24 4.94
C LEU A 305 11.78 11.02 4.92
N GLY A 306 12.81 10.51 4.26
CA GLY A 306 14.19 11.01 4.37
C GLY A 306 14.40 12.49 4.00
N PHE A 307 13.57 13.06 3.12
CA PHE A 307 13.64 14.48 2.79
C PHE A 307 12.90 15.40 3.78
N ILE A 308 12.02 14.83 4.61
CA ILE A 308 11.13 15.56 5.52
C ILE A 308 11.70 15.48 6.93
N ASP A 309 11.95 14.27 7.40
CA ASP A 309 12.53 13.97 8.70
C ASP A 309 13.61 12.89 8.57
N PRO A 310 14.85 13.28 8.24
CA PRO A 310 15.96 12.33 8.09
C PRO A 310 16.36 11.66 9.41
N ILE A 311 15.95 12.19 10.57
CA ILE A 311 16.27 11.62 11.87
C ILE A 311 15.39 10.39 12.11
N GLU A 312 14.07 10.52 11.91
CA GLU A 312 13.11 9.43 12.12
C GLU A 312 12.97 8.49 10.90
N ALA A 313 13.47 8.91 9.72
CA ALA A 313 13.47 8.12 8.50
C ALA A 313 14.13 6.74 8.67
N GLY A 314 13.35 5.68 8.45
CA GLY A 314 13.80 4.29 8.61
C GLY A 314 14.07 3.87 10.06
N GLN A 315 13.53 4.59 11.06
CA GLN A 315 13.60 4.20 12.48
C GLN A 315 12.21 3.87 13.02
N LEU A 316 12.11 2.79 13.79
CA LEU A 316 10.88 2.45 14.52
C LEU A 316 10.57 3.50 15.59
N ARG A 317 9.28 3.79 15.80
CA ARG A 317 8.85 4.75 16.81
C ARG A 317 9.22 4.28 18.22
N LYS A 318 9.60 5.24 19.07
CA LYS A 318 9.95 5.01 20.48
C LYS A 318 8.83 5.39 21.45
N HIS A 319 7.80 6.06 20.95
CA HIS A 319 6.70 6.60 21.73
C HIS A 319 5.35 6.16 21.16
N GLN A 320 4.32 6.25 21.99
CA GLN A 320 2.97 5.91 21.59
C GLN A 320 2.36 7.02 20.73
N VAL A 321 1.63 6.62 19.69
CA VAL A 321 0.92 7.52 18.77
C VAL A 321 -0.56 7.19 18.74
N TYR A 322 -1.37 8.10 18.21
CA TYR A 322 -2.83 7.96 18.11
C TYR A 322 -3.27 8.25 16.68
N VAL A 323 -4.00 7.33 16.06
CA VAL A 323 -4.39 7.39 14.65
C VAL A 323 -5.90 7.54 14.56
N GLY A 324 -6.38 8.78 14.60
CA GLY A 324 -7.82 9.05 14.73
C GLY A 324 -8.37 8.45 16.04
N SER A 325 -9.32 7.52 15.95
CA SER A 325 -9.87 6.78 17.10
C SER A 325 -9.14 5.46 17.40
N PHE A 326 -8.13 5.10 16.61
CA PHE A 326 -7.39 3.85 16.76
C PHE A 326 -6.09 4.07 17.54
N ILE A 327 -5.82 3.17 18.48
CA ILE A 327 -4.60 3.15 19.28
C ILE A 327 -3.79 1.92 18.82
N PRO A 328 -2.65 2.11 18.13
CA PRO A 328 -1.79 1.00 17.72
C PRO A 328 -1.12 0.32 18.93
N PRO A 329 -0.45 -0.83 18.74
CA PRO A 329 0.32 -1.52 19.79
C PRO A 329 1.29 -0.60 20.55
N ALA A 330 1.74 -0.97 21.75
CA ALA A 330 2.72 -0.14 22.45
C ALA A 330 4.06 -0.11 21.69
N ALA A 331 4.83 0.98 21.82
CA ALA A 331 6.06 1.19 21.03
C ALA A 331 7.12 0.10 21.27
N ASP A 332 7.21 -0.41 22.49
CA ASP A 332 8.08 -1.51 22.91
C ASP A 332 7.64 -2.87 22.35
N GLU A 333 6.37 -3.04 21.99
CA GLU A 333 5.85 -4.25 21.37
C GLU A 333 6.02 -4.26 19.84
N VAL A 334 6.22 -3.09 19.21
CA VAL A 334 6.32 -2.95 17.73
C VAL A 334 7.34 -3.91 17.10
N PRO A 335 8.58 -4.07 17.62
CA PRO A 335 9.55 -4.99 17.01
C PRO A 335 9.06 -6.44 16.97
N LYS A 336 8.37 -6.88 18.03
CA LYS A 336 7.79 -8.23 18.09
C LYS A 336 6.66 -8.39 17.07
N TYR A 337 5.74 -7.44 17.01
CA TYR A 337 4.65 -7.48 16.04
C TYR A 337 5.15 -7.46 14.59
N LEU A 338 6.23 -6.73 14.29
CA LEU A 338 6.86 -6.74 12.98
C LEU A 338 7.53 -8.08 12.65
N ASP A 339 8.19 -8.71 13.63
CA ASP A 339 8.78 -10.03 13.46
C ASP A 339 7.69 -11.09 13.17
N ASP A 340 6.60 -11.08 13.95
CA ASP A 340 5.44 -11.97 13.72
C ASP A 340 4.79 -11.71 12.36
N PHE A 341 4.65 -10.44 11.98
CA PHE A 341 4.16 -10.04 10.65
C PHE A 341 5.04 -10.56 9.51
N LEU A 342 6.37 -10.42 9.64
CA LEU A 342 7.32 -10.87 8.61
C LEU A 342 7.39 -12.40 8.54
N LYS A 343 7.28 -13.10 9.67
CA LYS A 343 7.18 -14.56 9.69
C LYS A 343 5.95 -15.03 8.93
N TRP A 344 4.78 -14.45 9.22
CA TRP A 344 3.55 -14.73 8.48
C TRP A 344 3.70 -14.42 6.99
N LEU A 345 4.20 -13.24 6.63
CA LEU A 345 4.32 -12.80 5.23
C LEU A 345 5.23 -13.71 4.39
N ASN A 346 6.26 -14.31 5.01
CA ASN A 346 7.20 -15.19 4.35
C ASN A 346 6.87 -16.69 4.55
N SER A 347 5.80 -17.02 5.27
CA SER A 347 5.38 -18.39 5.53
C SER A 347 4.59 -18.94 4.34
N LEU A 348 5.14 -19.95 3.65
CA LEU A 348 4.43 -20.63 2.57
C LEU A 348 3.20 -21.38 3.07
N GLU A 349 3.23 -21.90 4.30
CA GLU A 349 2.09 -22.61 4.89
C GLU A 349 0.89 -21.67 5.09
N ASP A 350 1.14 -20.47 5.61
CA ASP A 350 0.09 -19.49 5.91
C ASP A 350 -0.40 -18.73 4.66
N THR A 351 0.42 -18.61 3.62
CA THR A 351 0.15 -17.70 2.49
C THR A 351 -0.14 -18.40 1.17
N ARG A 352 0.17 -19.69 1.00
CA ARG A 352 0.01 -20.40 -0.29
C ARG A 352 -1.42 -20.42 -0.81
N ASP A 353 -2.40 -20.45 0.10
CA ASP A 353 -3.81 -20.61 -0.24
C ASP A 353 -4.50 -19.25 -0.43
N LEU A 354 -3.80 -18.15 -0.12
CA LEU A 354 -4.32 -16.80 -0.32
C LEU A 354 -4.13 -16.36 -1.76
N HIS A 355 -5.15 -15.71 -2.32
CA HIS A 355 -5.00 -15.01 -3.58
C HIS A 355 -4.02 -13.83 -3.44
N ALA A 356 -3.26 -13.48 -4.48
CA ALA A 356 -2.23 -12.44 -4.40
C ALA A 356 -2.77 -11.07 -3.93
N ILE A 357 -3.99 -10.72 -4.37
CA ILE A 357 -4.70 -9.51 -3.95
C ILE A 357 -5.07 -9.57 -2.46
N GLU A 358 -5.49 -10.74 -1.99
CA GLU A 358 -5.84 -10.98 -0.60
C GLU A 358 -4.62 -10.85 0.30
N LEU A 359 -3.52 -11.52 -0.04
CA LEU A 359 -2.24 -11.43 0.64
C LEU A 359 -1.77 -9.98 0.74
N ALA A 360 -1.79 -9.24 -0.37
CA ALA A 360 -1.36 -7.84 -0.39
C ALA A 360 -2.25 -6.94 0.46
N ALA A 361 -3.58 -7.12 0.43
CA ALA A 361 -4.51 -6.34 1.23
C ALA A 361 -4.40 -6.63 2.73
N ILE A 362 -4.25 -7.90 3.12
CA ILE A 362 -4.03 -8.29 4.52
C ILE A 362 -2.67 -7.78 5.01
N ALA A 363 -1.62 -7.91 4.20
CA ALA A 363 -0.30 -7.40 4.56
C ALA A 363 -0.29 -5.88 4.76
N HIS A 364 -0.98 -5.17 3.86
CA HIS A 364 -1.21 -3.73 3.98
C HIS A 364 -1.91 -3.38 5.31
N TYR A 365 -3.02 -4.05 5.61
CA TYR A 365 -3.75 -3.84 6.85
C TYR A 365 -2.90 -4.12 8.09
N LYS A 366 -2.28 -5.30 8.18
CA LYS A 366 -1.43 -5.70 9.32
C LYS A 366 -0.32 -4.68 9.56
N PHE A 367 0.35 -4.23 8.51
CA PHE A 367 1.40 -3.22 8.62
C PHE A 367 0.87 -1.87 9.14
N VAL A 368 -0.25 -1.37 8.58
CA VAL A 368 -0.86 -0.10 9.00
C VAL A 368 -1.41 -0.18 10.44
N TYR A 369 -1.92 -1.35 10.84
CA TYR A 369 -2.39 -1.65 12.20
C TYR A 369 -1.24 -1.59 13.23
N ILE A 370 -0.09 -2.21 12.92
CA ILE A 370 1.10 -2.17 13.78
C ILE A 370 1.60 -0.72 13.95
N HIS A 371 1.51 0.06 12.87
CA HIS A 371 1.88 1.47 12.82
C HIS A 371 3.31 1.72 13.34
N PRO A 372 4.34 1.11 12.70
CA PRO A 372 5.68 1.03 13.28
C PRO A 372 6.47 2.34 13.31
N PHE A 373 6.08 3.33 12.52
CA PHE A 373 6.79 4.60 12.36
C PHE A 373 6.04 5.78 12.98
N PHE A 374 6.72 6.91 13.20
CA PHE A 374 6.08 8.13 13.69
C PHE A 374 5.16 8.77 12.63
N ASP A 375 5.62 8.82 11.38
CA ASP A 375 4.85 9.22 10.19
C ASP A 375 5.24 8.30 9.02
N GLY A 376 4.57 8.41 7.86
CA GLY A 376 4.92 7.67 6.64
C GLY A 376 4.34 6.26 6.58
N ASN A 377 3.58 5.82 7.60
CA ASN A 377 2.99 4.48 7.67
C ASN A 377 2.04 4.20 6.50
N GLY A 378 1.14 5.13 6.17
CA GLY A 378 0.19 4.95 5.05
C GLY A 378 0.90 4.78 3.70
N ARG A 379 1.88 5.65 3.41
CA ARG A 379 2.69 5.63 2.18
C ARG A 379 3.53 4.35 2.08
N THR A 380 4.21 3.98 3.16
CA THR A 380 5.03 2.76 3.23
C THR A 380 4.16 1.51 3.10
N GLY A 381 3.00 1.46 3.76
CA GLY A 381 2.07 0.35 3.66
C GLY A 381 1.51 0.14 2.26
N ARG A 382 1.22 1.22 1.52
CA ARG A 382 0.79 1.13 0.11
C ARG A 382 1.92 0.69 -0.81
N LEU A 383 3.15 1.12 -0.57
CA LEU A 383 4.32 0.62 -1.29
C LEU A 383 4.58 -0.87 -1.02
N LEU A 384 4.42 -1.32 0.22
CA LEU A 384 4.56 -2.74 0.59
C LEU A 384 3.48 -3.60 -0.09
N MET A 385 2.22 -3.12 -0.10
CA MET A 385 1.12 -3.74 -0.85
C MET A 385 1.49 -3.90 -2.33
N ASN A 386 1.98 -2.82 -2.96
CA ASN A 386 2.35 -2.84 -4.37
C ASN A 386 3.59 -3.71 -4.63
N LEU A 387 4.57 -3.77 -3.73
CA LEU A 387 5.69 -4.70 -3.83
C LEU A 387 5.22 -6.15 -3.90
N ILE A 388 4.28 -6.54 -3.01
CA ILE A 388 3.70 -7.89 -3.02
C ILE A 388 3.01 -8.14 -4.36
N LEU A 389 2.07 -7.28 -4.76
CA LEU A 389 1.34 -7.41 -6.02
C LEU A 389 2.27 -7.53 -7.23
N MET A 390 3.29 -6.69 -7.32
CA MET A 390 4.25 -6.69 -8.42
C MET A 390 5.13 -7.96 -8.46
N ARG A 391 5.45 -8.55 -7.29
CA ARG A 391 6.12 -9.86 -7.24
C ARG A 391 5.23 -10.99 -7.76
N PHE A 392 3.91 -10.85 -7.66
CA PHE A 392 2.92 -11.75 -8.26
C PHE A 392 2.54 -11.36 -9.71
N GLY A 393 3.20 -10.38 -10.32
CA GLY A 393 2.98 -9.96 -11.71
C GLY A 393 1.85 -8.94 -11.91
N PHE A 394 1.19 -8.48 -10.85
CA PHE A 394 0.18 -7.44 -10.97
C PHE A 394 0.83 -6.05 -11.17
N PRO A 395 0.18 -5.13 -11.90
CA PRO A 395 0.59 -3.73 -11.89
C PRO A 395 0.42 -3.10 -10.50
N PRO A 396 1.23 -2.06 -10.17
CA PRO A 396 1.06 -1.33 -8.92
C PRO A 396 -0.33 -0.68 -8.89
N VAL A 397 -1.06 -0.96 -7.83
CA VAL A 397 -2.44 -0.53 -7.66
C VAL A 397 -2.46 0.92 -7.18
N ILE A 398 -3.41 1.67 -7.73
CA ILE A 398 -3.62 3.08 -7.42
C ILE A 398 -4.96 3.24 -6.69
N ILE A 399 -4.87 3.52 -5.39
CA ILE A 399 -6.00 4.01 -4.58
C ILE A 399 -6.13 5.50 -4.86
N GLN A 400 -7.28 5.95 -5.36
CA GLN A 400 -7.44 7.36 -5.74
C GLN A 400 -7.68 8.22 -4.50
N LYS A 401 -7.15 9.45 -4.51
CA LYS A 401 -7.34 10.40 -3.40
C LYS A 401 -8.83 10.75 -3.13
N SER A 402 -9.68 10.67 -4.15
CA SER A 402 -11.14 10.81 -4.04
C SER A 402 -11.78 9.69 -3.19
N GLU A 403 -11.13 8.53 -3.11
CA GLU A 403 -11.59 7.36 -2.38
C GLU A 403 -11.06 7.32 -0.94
N ARG A 404 -10.36 8.39 -0.48
CA ARG A 404 -9.77 8.49 0.86
C ARG A 404 -10.75 8.08 1.96
N PHE A 405 -11.98 8.58 1.92
CA PHE A 405 -12.99 8.27 2.92
C PHE A 405 -13.36 6.77 2.94
N ILE A 406 -13.55 6.17 1.77
CA ILE A 406 -13.91 4.75 1.62
C ILE A 406 -12.75 3.87 2.10
N TYR A 407 -11.52 4.21 1.70
CA TYR A 407 -10.31 3.52 2.14
C TYR A 407 -10.16 3.50 3.68
N TYR A 408 -10.28 4.65 4.34
CA TYR A 408 -10.23 4.71 5.82
C TYR A 408 -11.42 4.01 6.47
N SER A 409 -12.62 4.05 5.86
CA SER A 409 -13.78 3.31 6.35
C SER A 409 -13.53 1.80 6.35
N HIS A 410 -12.90 1.25 5.31
CA HIS A 410 -12.56 -0.18 5.26
C HIS A 410 -11.43 -0.57 6.22
N LEU A 411 -10.44 0.30 6.45
CA LEU A 411 -9.45 0.07 7.52
C LEU A 411 -10.09 0.01 8.90
N ASN A 412 -11.07 0.88 9.18
CA ASN A 412 -11.81 0.84 10.44
C ASN A 412 -12.67 -0.42 10.58
N GLN A 413 -13.29 -0.88 9.49
CA GLN A 413 -14.04 -2.16 9.50
C GLN A 413 -13.10 -3.36 9.75
N ALA A 414 -11.89 -3.32 9.20
CA ALA A 414 -10.87 -4.32 9.48
C ALA A 414 -10.46 -4.33 10.96
N ASN A 415 -10.31 -3.16 11.59
CA ASN A 415 -10.06 -3.05 13.04
C ASN A 415 -11.21 -3.65 13.89
N ASP A 416 -12.44 -3.61 13.38
CA ASP A 416 -13.61 -4.22 14.02
C ASP A 416 -13.71 -5.75 13.80
N GLY A 417 -12.78 -6.33 13.03
CA GLY A 417 -12.65 -7.78 12.81
C GLY A 417 -13.10 -8.30 11.45
N ASP A 418 -13.46 -7.43 10.49
CA ASP A 418 -13.81 -7.86 9.12
C ASP A 418 -12.91 -7.18 8.08
N VAL A 419 -11.91 -7.91 7.60
CA VAL A 419 -10.94 -7.44 6.58
C VAL A 419 -11.47 -7.54 5.14
N ARG A 420 -12.53 -8.30 4.89
CA ARG A 420 -13.04 -8.60 3.53
C ARG A 420 -13.45 -7.35 2.74
N PRO A 421 -14.10 -6.33 3.33
CA PRO A 421 -14.39 -5.08 2.65
C PRO A 421 -13.14 -4.38 2.10
N LEU A 422 -12.02 -4.42 2.84
CA LEU A 422 -10.75 -3.88 2.37
C LEU A 422 -10.19 -4.71 1.21
N ILE A 423 -10.23 -6.04 1.30
CA ILE A 423 -9.77 -6.95 0.24
C ILE A 423 -10.54 -6.69 -1.06
N ARG A 424 -11.88 -6.61 -1.01
CA ARG A 424 -12.73 -6.27 -2.16
C ARG A 424 -12.43 -4.88 -2.71
N PHE A 425 -12.15 -3.91 -1.84
CA PHE A 425 -11.77 -2.56 -2.26
C PHE A 425 -10.45 -2.57 -3.05
N ILE A 426 -9.42 -3.27 -2.56
CA ILE A 426 -8.15 -3.42 -3.28
C ILE A 426 -8.33 -4.21 -4.58
N ALA A 427 -9.17 -5.25 -4.59
CA ALA A 427 -9.52 -5.99 -5.80
C ALA A 427 -10.13 -5.07 -6.86
N LYS A 428 -11.09 -4.22 -6.48
CA LYS A 428 -11.69 -3.21 -7.37
C LYS A 428 -10.67 -2.20 -7.89
N CYS A 429 -9.76 -1.73 -7.04
CA CYS A 429 -8.68 -0.84 -7.49
C CYS A 429 -7.77 -1.56 -8.49
N THR A 430 -7.45 -2.85 -8.26
CA THR A 430 -6.64 -3.69 -9.15
C THR A 430 -7.32 -3.89 -10.51
N GLU A 431 -8.60 -4.24 -10.50
CA GLU A 431 -9.42 -4.39 -11.70
C GLU A 431 -9.43 -3.10 -12.53
N ARG A 432 -9.66 -1.94 -11.89
CA ARG A 432 -9.62 -0.63 -12.55
C ARG A 432 -8.26 -0.38 -13.19
N THR A 433 -7.17 -0.59 -12.45
CA THR A 433 -5.81 -0.39 -12.95
C THR A 433 -5.53 -1.27 -14.17
N LEU A 434 -5.88 -2.56 -14.13
CA LEU A 434 -5.72 -3.47 -15.27
C LEU A 434 -6.54 -3.03 -16.49
N LYS A 435 -7.81 -2.67 -16.28
CA LYS A 435 -8.68 -2.16 -17.36
C LYS A 435 -8.11 -0.90 -17.99
N GLU A 436 -7.60 0.04 -17.20
CA GLU A 436 -6.96 1.26 -17.69
C GLU A 436 -5.72 0.94 -18.54
N PHE A 437 -4.84 0.04 -18.08
CA PHE A 437 -3.68 -0.38 -18.87
C PHE A 437 -4.07 -1.05 -20.19
N ILE A 438 -5.03 -1.97 -20.17
CA ILE A 438 -5.51 -2.67 -21.37
C ILE A 438 -6.12 -1.67 -22.35
N HIS A 439 -6.97 -0.76 -21.86
CA HIS A 439 -7.62 0.24 -22.69
C HIS A 439 -6.63 1.23 -23.32
N GLN A 440 -5.69 1.76 -22.52
CA GLN A 440 -4.69 2.71 -23.00
C GLN A 440 -3.67 2.10 -23.95
N SER A 441 -3.49 0.77 -23.91
CA SER A 441 -2.57 0.05 -24.80
C SER A 441 -3.12 -0.16 -26.21
N GLN A 442 -4.39 0.17 -26.46
CA GLN A 442 -5.03 0.08 -27.77
C GLN A 442 -4.98 1.43 -28.51
N PRO A 443 -4.79 1.42 -29.84
CA PRO A 443 -4.78 2.65 -30.63
C PRO A 443 -6.18 3.27 -30.68
N THR A 444 -6.37 4.43 -30.04
CA THR A 444 -7.62 5.20 -30.17
C THR A 444 -7.70 5.86 -31.56
N LYS A 445 -8.94 6.11 -32.06
CA LYS A 445 -9.15 6.78 -33.36
C LYS A 445 -8.51 8.18 -33.41
N THR A 446 -8.42 8.88 -32.28
CA THR A 446 -7.81 10.21 -32.16
C THR A 446 -6.29 10.16 -32.29
N THR A 447 -5.62 9.12 -31.73
CA THR A 447 -4.15 9.02 -31.77
C THR A 447 -3.58 8.64 -33.15
N ARG A 448 -4.41 8.13 -34.08
CA ARG A 448 -3.99 7.90 -35.47
C ARG A 448 -3.64 9.20 -36.23
N GLN A 449 -4.17 10.36 -35.81
CA GLN A 449 -3.80 11.66 -36.39
C GLN A 449 -2.48 12.17 -35.80
N ASP A 450 -2.27 12.04 -34.49
CA ASP A 450 -1.04 12.51 -33.83
C ASP A 450 0.21 11.69 -34.21
N LEU A 451 0.05 10.38 -34.45
CA LEU A 451 1.16 9.54 -34.93
C LEU A 451 1.51 9.78 -36.40
N ARG A 452 0.54 10.16 -37.24
CA ARG A 452 0.81 10.54 -38.64
C ARG A 452 1.55 11.87 -38.74
N LEU A 453 1.31 12.79 -37.81
CA LEU A 453 2.02 14.08 -37.77
C LEU A 453 3.48 13.96 -37.29
N ASN A 454 3.85 12.85 -36.64
CA ASN A 454 5.21 12.62 -36.15
C ASN A 454 6.08 11.82 -37.14
N ASP A 455 5.50 10.98 -38.01
CA ASP A 455 6.26 10.25 -39.04
C ASP A 455 6.63 11.13 -40.26
N ASP A 456 5.87 12.19 -40.53
CA ASP A 456 6.13 13.09 -41.67
C ASP A 456 7.22 14.16 -41.40
N ASN A 457 7.75 14.25 -40.17
CA ASN A 457 8.70 15.30 -39.76
C ASN A 457 10.16 14.84 -39.55
N ASP A 458 10.51 13.58 -39.82
CA ASP A 458 11.89 13.09 -39.66
C ASP A 458 12.79 13.28 -40.89
N ASN A 459 12.45 14.22 -41.78
CA ASN A 459 13.32 14.64 -42.88
C ASN A 459 13.67 16.13 -42.79
N GLY A 460 14.57 16.43 -41.86
CA GLY A 460 15.50 17.55 -41.94
C GLY A 460 14.95 18.92 -41.57
N ARG A 461 15.39 19.42 -40.40
CA ARG A 461 16.14 20.68 -40.22
C ARG A 461 16.22 21.02 -38.73
N ASN A 462 17.43 21.42 -38.30
CA ASN A 462 17.63 22.24 -37.10
C ASN A 462 16.68 23.45 -37.16
N PHE A 463 15.93 23.73 -36.07
CA PHE A 463 15.81 25.07 -35.49
C PHE A 463 15.12 24.98 -34.12
N ILE A 464 15.73 25.69 -33.17
CA ILE A 464 15.16 26.13 -31.89
C ILE A 464 13.93 26.97 -32.22
N GLU A 465 12.77 26.70 -31.60
CA GLU A 465 11.81 27.78 -31.33
C GLU A 465 10.84 27.42 -30.20
N GLU A 466 10.82 28.34 -29.24
CA GLU A 466 9.90 28.44 -28.11
C GLU A 466 8.45 28.46 -28.59
N ARG A 467 7.55 27.78 -27.87
CA ARG A 467 6.12 28.13 -27.89
C ARG A 467 5.73 28.71 -26.54
N VAL A 468 5.97 30.00 -26.42
CA VAL A 468 5.17 30.90 -25.57
C VAL A 468 3.74 30.87 -26.12
N ILE A 469 2.80 30.38 -25.31
CA ILE A 469 1.36 30.57 -25.58
C ILE A 469 0.92 31.76 -24.73
N ILE A 470 0.77 32.91 -25.39
CA ILE A 470 0.03 34.06 -24.87
C ILE A 470 -1.46 33.68 -24.92
N ILE A 471 -2.19 33.87 -23.82
CA ILE A 471 -3.65 33.85 -23.80
C ILE A 471 -4.09 35.22 -23.29
N GLU A 472 -4.94 35.88 -24.10
CA GLU A 472 -5.63 37.14 -23.82
C GLU A 472 -6.51 37.11 -22.57
#